data_AF-A0A355EZA5-F1
#
_entry.id   AF-A0A355EZA5-F1
#
_cell.length_a   1.000
_cell.length_b   1.000
_cell.length_c   1.000
_cell.angle_alpha   90.00
_cell.angle_beta   90.00
_cell.angle_gamma   90.00
#
_symmetry.space_group_name_H-M   'P 1'
#
loop_
_entity.id
_entity.type
_entity.pdbx_description
1 polymer ?
#
loop_
_entity_poly.entity_id
_entity_poly.type
_entity_poly.pdbx_seq_one_letter_code
_entity_poly.pdbx_strand_id
1 'polypeptide(L)'
;MRKATTFCLTLVLLAALTGCRERTDRREGTVILSISSFDGLPARVSASGSSLVQVDQLILRNIAKDPSGTTSDLQSIELRSYEVRFVRRDTGTRVPPPVVQGWFGLISAGSTSTLNNVAILTADQMLSQPILGLGRNGVDAETGSAVIVLDCYIRFFGRTLSGDDITSDPARFTIEVVP
;
A
#
# COMPACT_ATOMS: atom_id res chain seq x y z
N MET A 1 -15.98 58.26 -57.99
CA MET A 1 -14.75 57.74 -57.34
C MET A 1 -14.92 57.82 -55.84
N ARG A 2 -15.29 56.71 -55.18
CA ARG A 2 -15.48 56.63 -53.73
C ARG A 2 -14.90 55.30 -53.21
N LYS A 3 -14.31 55.41 -52.02
CA LYS A 3 -13.30 54.56 -51.39
C LYS A 3 -13.85 53.19 -50.99
N ALA A 4 -13.05 52.13 -51.18
CA ALA A 4 -13.28 50.81 -50.61
C ALA A 4 -11.96 50.26 -50.07
N THR A 5 -11.67 50.50 -48.79
CA THR A 5 -10.46 49.97 -48.14
C THR A 5 -10.64 49.92 -46.62
N THR A 6 -11.61 49.15 -46.10
CA THR A 6 -11.68 48.88 -44.65
C THR A 6 -12.54 47.64 -44.34
N PHE A 7 -12.09 46.42 -44.69
CA PHE A 7 -12.80 45.20 -44.24
C PHE A 7 -11.91 43.95 -44.22
N CYS A 8 -10.76 43.99 -43.56
CA CYS A 8 -9.88 42.81 -43.44
C CYS A 8 -9.16 42.64 -42.09
N LEU A 9 -9.46 43.46 -41.07
CA LEU A 9 -8.67 43.45 -39.82
C LEU A 9 -9.41 42.91 -38.58
N THR A 10 -10.55 42.24 -38.74
CA THR A 10 -11.37 41.76 -37.62
C THR A 10 -11.48 40.24 -37.51
N LEU A 11 -10.89 39.46 -38.42
CA LEU A 11 -11.00 37.99 -38.40
C LEU A 11 -9.85 37.27 -37.68
N VAL A 12 -8.74 37.94 -37.36
CA VAL A 12 -7.54 37.28 -36.79
C VAL A 12 -7.58 37.19 -35.27
N LEU A 13 -8.40 38.01 -34.58
CA LEU A 13 -8.41 38.06 -33.11
C LEU A 13 -9.25 36.96 -32.42
N LEU A 14 -10.08 36.20 -33.16
CA LEU A 14 -10.93 35.15 -32.58
C LEU A 14 -10.28 33.76 -32.51
N ALA A 15 -9.13 33.56 -33.16
CA ALA A 15 -8.45 32.25 -33.19
C ALA A 15 -7.53 32.00 -31.98
N ALA A 16 -7.35 32.97 -31.09
CA ALA A 16 -6.44 32.86 -29.94
C ALA A 16 -7.08 32.26 -28.67
N LEU A 17 -8.40 32.00 -28.66
CA LEU A 17 -9.11 31.44 -27.48
C LEU A 17 -9.36 29.93 -27.56
N THR A 18 -8.93 29.25 -28.62
CA THR A 18 -8.95 27.78 -28.69
C THR A 18 -7.69 27.13 -28.10
N GLY A 19 -6.88 27.91 -27.37
CA GLY A 19 -5.74 27.44 -26.59
C GLY A 19 -6.12 26.30 -25.66
N CYS A 20 -5.73 25.09 -26.06
CA CYS A 20 -5.41 23.93 -25.24
C CYS A 20 -6.24 23.78 -23.95
N ARG A 21 -7.51 23.39 -24.10
CA ARG A 21 -8.21 22.63 -23.04
C ARG A 21 -8.00 21.14 -23.30
N GLU A 22 -6.78 20.65 -23.18
CA GLU A 22 -6.63 19.25 -22.76
C GLU A 22 -7.04 19.22 -21.29
N ARG A 23 -8.29 18.86 -21.05
CA ARG A 23 -8.69 18.43 -19.72
C ARG A 23 -7.87 17.18 -19.43
N THR A 24 -6.95 17.27 -18.49
CA THR A 24 -6.22 16.14 -17.90
C THR A 24 -7.11 15.32 -16.97
N ASP A 25 -8.44 15.39 -17.14
CA ASP A 25 -9.37 14.83 -16.19
C ASP A 25 -9.57 13.33 -16.45
N ARG A 26 -8.97 12.54 -15.56
CA ARG A 26 -9.24 11.11 -15.35
C ARG A 26 -8.97 10.23 -16.56
N ARG A 27 -7.69 9.91 -16.77
CA ARG A 27 -7.37 8.52 -17.11
C ARG A 27 -7.20 7.77 -15.79
N GLU A 28 -7.99 6.71 -15.58
CA GLU A 28 -7.84 5.81 -14.43
C GLU A 28 -6.36 5.53 -14.17
N GLY A 29 -5.94 5.64 -12.89
CA GLY A 29 -4.55 5.63 -12.45
C GLY A 29 -3.66 4.75 -13.32
N THR A 30 -2.69 5.36 -13.99
CA THR A 30 -1.86 4.74 -15.04
C THR A 30 -0.82 3.76 -14.51
N VAL A 31 -0.85 3.51 -13.20
CA VAL A 31 0.11 2.69 -12.47
C VAL A 31 -0.58 1.73 -11.50
N ILE A 32 0.14 0.67 -11.14
CA ILE A 32 -0.26 -0.35 -10.18
C ILE A 32 0.84 -0.42 -9.13
N LEU A 33 0.46 -0.39 -7.85
CA LEU A 33 1.36 -0.69 -6.75
C LEU A 33 1.34 -2.18 -6.46
N SER A 34 2.50 -2.81 -6.37
CA SER A 34 2.62 -4.24 -6.08
C SER A 34 3.70 -4.49 -5.03
N ILE A 35 3.46 -5.46 -4.15
CA ILE A 35 4.47 -6.01 -3.24
C ILE A 35 5.19 -7.12 -4.02
N SER A 36 6.45 -6.89 -4.36
CA SER A 36 7.21 -7.77 -5.25
C SER A 36 7.94 -8.91 -4.52
N SER A 37 8.45 -8.63 -3.32
CA SER A 37 9.14 -9.61 -2.47
C SER A 37 9.22 -9.11 -1.03
N PHE A 38 9.48 -10.03 -0.11
CA PHE A 38 9.80 -9.76 1.28
C PHE A 38 10.84 -10.77 1.76
N ASP A 39 11.65 -10.36 2.73
CA ASP A 39 12.67 -11.18 3.39
C ASP A 39 12.65 -10.94 4.90
N GLY A 40 13.23 -11.85 5.68
CA GLY A 40 13.29 -11.77 7.14
C GLY A 40 11.92 -11.99 7.79
N LEU A 41 11.09 -12.89 7.25
CA LEU A 41 9.83 -13.24 7.89
C LEU A 41 10.07 -14.04 9.18
N PRO A 42 9.52 -13.60 10.32
CA PRO A 42 9.63 -14.38 11.55
C PRO A 42 8.66 -15.56 11.48
N ALA A 43 9.19 -16.73 11.12
CA ALA A 43 8.40 -17.96 11.07
C ALA A 43 7.78 -18.33 12.44
N ARG A 44 8.46 -17.94 13.53
CA ARG A 44 8.02 -18.15 14.91
C ARG A 44 8.12 -16.87 15.71
N VAL A 45 7.05 -16.59 16.45
CA VAL A 45 6.89 -15.42 17.32
C VAL A 45 6.55 -15.90 18.72
N SER A 46 7.26 -15.41 19.74
CA SER A 46 6.92 -15.74 21.13
C SER A 46 5.81 -14.81 21.64
N ALA A 47 4.77 -15.39 22.23
CA ALA A 47 3.62 -14.72 22.83
C ALA A 47 3.98 -14.01 24.14
N SER A 48 5.04 -14.44 24.82
CA SER A 48 5.60 -13.76 25.99
C SER A 48 6.49 -12.57 25.63
N GLY A 49 6.83 -12.39 24.36
CA GLY A 49 7.56 -11.22 23.87
C GLY A 49 6.71 -9.95 23.90
N SER A 50 7.25 -8.86 24.44
CA SER A 50 6.63 -7.51 24.37
C SER A 50 7.17 -6.67 23.22
N SER A 51 8.10 -7.21 22.42
CA SER A 51 8.65 -6.55 21.25
C SER A 51 7.68 -6.62 20.08
N LEU A 52 7.66 -5.55 19.29
CA LEU A 52 7.05 -5.58 17.97
C LEU A 52 7.71 -6.66 17.10
N VAL A 53 6.93 -7.23 16.19
CA VAL A 53 7.37 -8.20 15.19
C VAL A 53 7.46 -7.49 13.86
N GLN A 54 8.59 -7.63 13.18
CA GLN A 54 8.90 -6.92 11.94
C GLN A 54 9.25 -7.89 10.82
N VAL A 55 9.10 -7.40 9.60
CA VAL A 55 9.70 -7.95 8.38
C VAL A 55 10.91 -7.09 8.07
N ASP A 56 12.08 -7.72 7.91
CA ASP A 56 13.35 -7.02 7.74
C ASP A 56 13.34 -6.16 6.47
N GLN A 57 12.89 -6.74 5.36
CA GLN A 57 12.87 -6.07 4.08
C GLN A 57 11.61 -6.41 3.28
N LEU A 58 10.98 -5.37 2.69
CA LEU A 58 9.83 -5.49 1.80
C LEU A 58 10.03 -4.60 0.58
N ILE A 59 9.94 -5.18 -0.62
CA ILE A 59 10.16 -4.44 -1.87
C ILE A 59 8.81 -4.14 -2.54
N LEU A 60 8.49 -2.86 -2.63
CA LEU A 60 7.36 -2.34 -3.38
C LEU A 60 7.77 -1.99 -4.81
N ARG A 61 6.85 -2.16 -5.75
CA ARG A 61 7.04 -1.83 -7.15
C ARG A 61 5.89 -0.99 -7.68
N ASN A 62 6.23 0.10 -8.35
CA ASN A 62 5.31 0.93 -9.11
C ASN A 62 5.36 0.50 -10.58
N ILE A 63 4.32 -0.18 -11.06
CA ILE A 63 4.25 -0.78 -12.39
C ILE A 63 3.34 0.09 -13.27
N ALA A 64 3.86 0.63 -14.37
CA ALA A 64 3.02 1.29 -15.37
C ALA A 64 2.07 0.28 -16.02
N LYS A 65 0.78 0.64 -16.15
CA LYS A 65 -0.23 -0.19 -16.81
C LYS A 65 0.06 -0.38 -18.29
N ASP A 66 0.61 0.64 -18.94
CA ASP A 66 1.18 0.56 -20.28
C ASP A 66 2.71 0.64 -20.17
N PRO A 67 3.42 -0.50 -20.17
CA PRO A 67 4.87 -0.53 -20.05
C PRO A 67 5.59 -0.02 -21.31
N SER A 68 4.87 0.14 -22.44
CA SER A 68 5.41 0.66 -23.70
C SER A 68 5.19 2.16 -23.88
N GLY A 69 4.31 2.75 -23.06
CA GLY A 69 4.03 4.18 -23.04
C GLY A 69 5.08 4.98 -22.26
N THR A 70 5.15 6.28 -22.54
CA THR A 70 6.00 7.20 -21.78
C THR A 70 5.46 7.37 -20.36
N THR A 71 6.26 7.00 -19.36
CA THR A 71 5.94 7.30 -17.96
C THR A 71 6.28 8.75 -17.62
N SER A 72 5.54 9.37 -16.70
CA SER A 72 5.80 10.74 -16.22
C SER A 72 5.91 10.80 -14.69
N ASP A 73 6.51 11.87 -14.19
CA ASP A 73 6.67 12.08 -12.74
C ASP A 73 5.33 12.12 -12.00
N LEU A 74 4.26 12.56 -12.66
CA LEU A 74 2.90 12.59 -12.11
C LEU A 74 2.37 11.20 -11.76
N GLN A 75 2.96 10.15 -12.33
CA GLN A 75 2.61 8.75 -12.07
C GLN A 75 3.42 8.14 -10.91
N SER A 76 4.28 8.92 -10.27
CA SER A 76 4.95 8.51 -9.03
C SER A 76 3.94 8.37 -7.91
N ILE A 77 4.12 7.37 -7.05
CA ILE A 77 3.22 7.06 -5.95
C ILE A 77 3.82 7.59 -4.65
N GLU A 78 3.08 8.46 -3.97
CA GLU A 78 3.29 8.82 -2.58
C GLU A 78 2.59 7.78 -1.69
N LEU A 79 3.37 6.99 -0.97
CA LEU A 79 2.87 6.10 0.09
C LEU A 79 2.39 6.93 1.27
N ARG A 80 1.30 6.46 1.89
CA ARG A 80 0.68 7.11 3.05
C ARG A 80 0.61 6.21 4.26
N SER A 81 0.24 4.95 4.04
CA SER A 81 0.04 4.01 5.12
C SER A 81 0.09 2.58 4.62
N TYR A 82 0.14 1.66 5.57
CA TYR A 82 -0.13 0.25 5.34
C TYR A 82 -1.04 -0.31 6.42
N GLU A 83 -1.73 -1.39 6.09
CA GLU A 83 -2.57 -2.16 7.00
C GLU A 83 -2.05 -3.60 7.04
N VAL A 84 -2.05 -4.20 8.23
CA VAL A 84 -1.86 -5.63 8.44
C VAL A 84 -3.11 -6.21 9.08
N ARG A 85 -3.70 -7.21 8.43
CA ARG A 85 -4.86 -7.96 8.91
C ARG A 85 -4.48 -9.39 9.20
N PHE A 86 -5.15 -9.98 10.19
CA PHE A 86 -4.87 -11.33 10.66
C PHE A 86 -6.04 -12.25 10.40
N VAL A 87 -5.74 -13.50 10.05
CA VAL A 87 -6.71 -14.59 9.90
C VAL A 87 -6.13 -15.83 10.58
N ARG A 88 -6.96 -16.57 11.31
CA ARG A 88 -6.57 -17.88 11.85
C ARG A 88 -6.46 -18.89 10.72
N ARG A 89 -5.35 -19.62 10.65
CA ARG A 89 -5.23 -20.82 9.78
C ARG A 89 -5.64 -22.10 10.51
N ASP A 90 -5.53 -22.11 11.83
CA ASP A 90 -5.98 -23.22 12.66
C ASP A 90 -7.52 -23.18 12.88
N THR A 91 -8.02 -23.96 13.83
CA THR A 91 -9.46 -24.08 14.14
C THR A 91 -10.01 -22.94 15.00
N GLY A 92 -9.18 -21.99 15.44
CA GLY A 92 -9.63 -20.87 16.26
C GLY A 92 -10.28 -19.74 15.45
N THR A 93 -10.91 -18.79 16.14
CA THR A 93 -11.68 -17.71 15.52
C THR A 93 -11.20 -16.32 15.93
N ARG A 94 -10.65 -16.18 17.14
CA ARG A 94 -10.11 -14.90 17.62
C ARG A 94 -8.81 -14.57 16.92
N VAL A 95 -8.70 -13.34 16.46
CA VAL A 95 -7.50 -12.74 15.88
C VAL A 95 -7.19 -11.40 16.57
N PRO A 96 -5.93 -10.96 16.58
CA PRO A 96 -5.59 -9.60 16.98
C PRO A 96 -6.31 -8.55 16.12
N PRO A 97 -6.55 -7.33 16.63
CA PRO A 97 -7.08 -6.25 15.83
C PRO A 97 -6.09 -5.85 14.72
N PRO A 98 -6.57 -5.37 13.55
CA PRO A 98 -5.69 -4.91 12.47
C PRO A 98 -4.70 -3.84 12.93
N VAL A 99 -3.53 -3.83 12.32
CA VAL A 99 -2.52 -2.78 12.47
C VAL A 99 -2.67 -1.81 11.32
N VAL A 100 -2.75 -0.51 11.59
CA VAL A 100 -2.64 0.54 10.57
C VAL A 100 -1.53 1.49 10.98
N GLN A 101 -0.53 1.67 10.13
CA GLN A 101 0.57 2.60 10.38
C GLN A 101 0.79 3.54 9.20
N GLY A 102 1.15 4.78 9.50
CA GLY A 102 1.59 5.74 8.51
C GLY A 102 2.97 5.37 7.97
N TRP A 103 3.15 5.50 6.66
CA TRP A 103 4.43 5.30 6.00
C TRP A 103 4.57 6.29 4.86
N PHE A 104 5.55 7.18 4.94
CA PHE A 104 5.78 8.22 3.95
C PHE A 104 6.96 7.81 3.06
N GLY A 105 6.72 7.76 1.76
CA GLY A 105 7.74 7.44 0.77
C GLY A 105 7.26 7.72 -0.63
N LEU A 106 8.20 8.01 -1.54
CA LEU A 106 7.90 8.22 -2.96
C LEU A 106 8.46 7.05 -3.76
N ILE A 107 7.62 6.47 -4.63
CA ILE A 107 8.03 5.45 -5.60
C ILE A 107 7.80 6.00 -7.00
N SER A 108 8.89 6.33 -7.70
CA SER A 108 8.82 6.79 -9.08
C SER A 108 8.14 5.78 -10.00
N ALA A 109 7.54 6.26 -11.08
CA ALA A 109 6.90 5.39 -12.07
C ALA A 109 7.92 4.37 -12.63
N GLY A 110 7.54 3.10 -12.69
CA GLY A 110 8.38 2.02 -13.21
C GLY A 110 9.50 1.53 -12.27
N SER A 111 9.66 2.13 -11.09
CA SER A 111 10.73 1.80 -10.15
C SER A 111 10.27 0.93 -8.98
N THR A 112 11.23 0.54 -8.15
CA THR A 112 11.02 -0.18 -6.89
C THR A 112 11.48 0.67 -5.70
N SER A 113 10.84 0.47 -4.56
CA SER A 113 11.27 1.03 -3.28
C SER A 113 11.41 -0.09 -2.26
N THR A 114 12.46 -0.01 -1.44
CA THR A 114 12.73 -0.98 -0.39
C THR A 114 12.34 -0.39 0.95
N LEU A 115 11.45 -1.07 1.66
CA LEU A 115 11.03 -0.72 3.01
C LEU A 115 11.71 -1.67 3.98
N ASN A 116 12.29 -1.12 5.05
CA ASN A 116 12.98 -1.90 6.07
C ASN A 116 12.21 -1.88 7.38
N ASN A 117 12.29 -2.98 8.13
CA ASN A 117 11.74 -3.11 9.49
C ASN A 117 10.22 -2.79 9.53
N VAL A 118 9.47 -3.32 8.58
CA VAL A 118 8.01 -3.09 8.49
C VAL A 118 7.33 -3.87 9.62
N ALA A 119 6.69 -3.16 10.56
CA ALA A 119 6.05 -3.79 11.72
C ALA A 119 4.77 -4.51 11.30
N ILE A 120 4.67 -5.80 11.61
CA ILE A 120 3.54 -6.67 11.26
C ILE A 120 2.67 -7.04 12.46
N LEU A 121 3.25 -7.10 13.67
CA LEU A 121 2.52 -7.11 14.93
C LEU A 121 3.14 -6.03 15.82
N THR A 122 2.32 -5.14 16.36
CA THR A 122 2.82 -4.17 17.35
C THR A 122 2.66 -4.72 18.77
N ALA A 123 3.25 -4.05 19.75
CA ALA A 123 3.09 -4.42 21.16
C ALA A 123 1.62 -4.51 21.59
N ASP A 124 0.74 -3.64 21.06
CA ASP A 124 -0.69 -3.66 21.41
C ASP A 124 -1.38 -4.92 20.90
N GLN A 125 -1.02 -5.40 19.69
CA GLN A 125 -1.53 -6.67 19.16
C GLN A 125 -0.98 -7.86 19.95
N MET A 126 0.28 -7.81 20.40
CA MET A 126 0.85 -8.85 21.28
C MET A 126 0.10 -8.94 22.62
N LEU A 127 -0.40 -7.81 23.12
CA LEU A 127 -1.20 -7.73 24.34
C LEU A 127 -2.71 -7.96 24.11
N SER A 128 -3.12 -8.38 22.92
CA SER A 128 -4.51 -8.67 22.58
C SER A 128 -4.77 -10.18 22.52
N GLN A 129 -6.04 -10.58 22.66
CA GLN A 129 -6.43 -11.97 22.42
C GLN A 129 -6.28 -12.30 20.92
N PRO A 130 -5.85 -13.51 20.55
CA PRO A 130 -5.60 -14.67 21.41
C PRO A 130 -4.16 -14.76 21.97
N ILE A 131 -3.24 -13.90 21.49
CA ILE A 131 -1.79 -13.97 21.82
C ILE A 131 -1.56 -13.77 23.32
N LEU A 132 -2.23 -12.80 23.93
CA LEU A 132 -2.15 -12.57 25.38
C LEU A 132 -2.53 -13.80 26.20
N GLY A 133 -3.56 -14.55 25.77
CA GLY A 133 -4.00 -15.77 26.43
C GLY A 133 -2.95 -16.87 26.33
N LEU A 134 -2.41 -17.07 25.13
CA LEU A 134 -1.34 -18.04 24.87
C LEU A 134 -0.10 -17.75 25.73
N GLY A 135 0.37 -16.50 25.77
CA GLY A 135 1.54 -16.11 26.56
C GLY A 135 1.36 -16.26 28.07
N ARG A 136 0.12 -16.17 28.57
CA ARG A 136 -0.18 -16.33 30.01
C ARG A 136 -0.40 -17.78 30.43
N ASN A 137 -1.06 -18.56 29.58
CA ASN A 137 -1.54 -19.90 29.94
C ASN A 137 -0.71 -21.02 29.31
N GLY A 138 0.18 -20.70 28.36
CA GLY A 138 0.94 -21.67 27.57
C GLY A 138 0.10 -22.40 26.50
N VAL A 139 -1.21 -22.16 26.47
CA VAL A 139 -2.18 -22.77 25.55
C VAL A 139 -3.23 -21.75 25.12
N ASP A 140 -3.68 -21.87 23.87
CA ASP A 140 -4.79 -21.10 23.33
C ASP A 140 -6.11 -21.63 23.90
N ALA A 141 -6.94 -20.73 24.42
CA ALA A 141 -8.20 -21.08 25.08
C ALA A 141 -9.26 -21.63 24.11
N GLU A 142 -9.19 -21.27 22.82
CA GLU A 142 -10.17 -21.74 21.83
C GLU A 142 -9.84 -23.13 21.27
N THR A 143 -8.56 -23.40 21.03
CA THR A 143 -8.11 -24.62 20.35
C THR A 143 -7.50 -25.66 21.28
N GLY A 144 -7.09 -25.27 22.50
CA GLY A 144 -6.30 -26.10 23.41
C GLY A 144 -4.86 -26.35 22.96
N SER A 145 -4.42 -25.71 21.86
CA SER A 145 -3.08 -25.87 21.28
C SER A 145 -2.07 -24.93 21.95
N ALA A 146 -0.82 -25.36 22.07
CA ALA A 146 0.30 -24.49 22.46
C ALA A 146 0.86 -23.68 21.28
N VAL A 147 0.21 -23.72 20.11
CA VAL A 147 0.61 -22.98 18.92
C VAL A 147 -0.61 -22.36 18.28
N ILE A 148 -0.54 -21.07 17.96
CA ILE A 148 -1.53 -20.36 17.15
C ILE A 148 -0.92 -20.08 15.79
N VAL A 149 -1.62 -20.44 14.72
CA VAL A 149 -1.14 -20.18 13.35
C VAL A 149 -1.93 -19.03 12.74
N LEU A 150 -1.23 -17.93 12.43
CA LEU A 150 -1.83 -16.73 11.84
C LEU A 150 -1.34 -16.52 10.41
N ASP A 151 -2.29 -16.23 9.53
CA ASP A 151 -2.03 -15.58 8.27
C ASP A 151 -2.10 -14.07 8.43
N CYS A 152 -1.02 -13.41 8.05
CA CYS A 152 -0.90 -11.97 8.01
C CYS A 152 -1.05 -11.49 6.57
N TYR A 153 -1.99 -10.58 6.34
CA TYR A 153 -2.22 -9.91 5.07
C TYR A 153 -1.78 -8.47 5.19
N ILE A 154 -0.73 -8.09 4.48
CA ILE A 154 -0.24 -6.72 4.42
C ILE A 154 -0.66 -6.03 3.13
N ARG A 155 -1.14 -4.79 3.24
CA ARG A 155 -1.56 -3.97 2.10
C ARG A 155 -1.09 -2.54 2.29
N PHE A 156 -0.53 -1.95 1.23
CA PHE A 156 -0.10 -0.56 1.18
C PHE A 156 -1.11 0.33 0.46
N PHE A 157 -1.24 1.55 0.97
CA PHE A 157 -2.10 2.62 0.47
C PHE A 157 -1.27 3.86 0.16
N GLY A 158 -1.61 4.51 -0.93
CA GLY A 158 -0.94 5.72 -1.38
C GLY A 158 -1.77 6.48 -2.38
N ARG A 159 -1.16 7.50 -2.99
CA ARG A 159 -1.77 8.31 -4.03
C ARG A 159 -0.72 8.64 -5.08
N THR A 160 -1.09 8.69 -6.35
CA THR A 160 -0.19 9.24 -7.37
C THR A 160 -0.03 10.75 -7.18
N LEU A 161 1.05 11.33 -7.71
CA LEU A 161 1.21 12.79 -7.75
C LEU A 161 0.14 13.47 -8.63
N SER A 162 -0.46 12.75 -9.58
CA SER A 162 -1.66 13.19 -10.32
C SER A 162 -2.94 13.23 -9.47
N GLY A 163 -2.93 12.59 -8.30
CA GLY A 163 -4.04 12.61 -7.36
C GLY A 163 -4.97 11.40 -7.41
N ASP A 164 -4.57 10.30 -8.04
CA ASP A 164 -5.34 9.05 -8.05
C ASP A 164 -5.01 8.21 -6.82
N ASP A 165 -6.01 7.69 -6.12
CA ASP A 165 -5.78 6.80 -4.99
C ASP A 165 -5.29 5.44 -5.49
N ILE A 166 -4.24 4.92 -4.85
CA ILE A 166 -3.62 3.66 -5.20
C ILE A 166 -3.66 2.73 -4.00
N THR A 167 -4.03 1.49 -4.24
CA THR A 167 -3.92 0.42 -3.26
C THR A 167 -3.25 -0.78 -3.90
N SER A 168 -2.28 -1.36 -3.20
CA SER A 168 -1.64 -2.61 -3.61
C SER A 168 -2.57 -3.81 -3.48
N ASP A 169 -2.25 -4.91 -4.15
CA ASP A 169 -2.81 -6.21 -3.77
C ASP A 169 -2.22 -6.68 -2.43
N PRO A 170 -2.99 -7.38 -1.58
CA PRO A 170 -2.49 -7.84 -0.31
C PRO A 170 -1.43 -8.95 -0.50
N ALA A 171 -0.28 -8.80 0.14
CA ALA A 171 0.67 -9.89 0.31
C ALA A 171 0.33 -10.70 1.55
N ARG A 172 0.48 -12.03 1.46
CA ARG A 172 0.21 -12.96 2.56
C ARG A 172 1.48 -13.64 3.01
N PHE A 173 1.65 -13.75 4.32
CA PHE A 173 2.64 -14.64 4.93
C PHE A 173 2.05 -15.25 6.20
N THR A 174 2.77 -16.21 6.77
CA THR A 174 2.30 -17.02 7.89
C THR A 174 3.29 -16.96 9.03
N ILE A 175 2.76 -16.84 10.24
CA ILE A 175 3.54 -16.88 11.46
C ILE A 175 2.95 -17.93 12.41
N GLU A 176 3.82 -18.62 13.14
CA GLU A 176 3.46 -19.46 14.27
C GLU A 176 3.71 -18.67 15.55
N VAL A 177 2.67 -18.45 16.35
CA VAL A 177 2.81 -17.86 17.68
C VAL A 177 2.88 -18.99 18.69
N VAL A 178 3.94 -18.98 19.51
CA VAL A 178 4.24 -19.96 20.56
C VAL A 178 4.37 -19.25 21.92
N PRO A 179 4.19 -19.91 23.07
CA PRO A 179 4.35 -19.30 24.39
C PRO A 179 5.66 -18.52 24.59
#